data_AF-A0A6S6SDP1-F1
#
_entry.id   AF-A0A6S6SDP1-F1
#
_cell.length_a   1.000
_cell.length_b   1.000
_cell.length_c   1.000
_cell.angle_alpha   90.00
_cell.angle_beta   90.00
_cell.angle_gamma   90.00
#
_symmetry.space_group_name_H-M   'P 1'
#
loop_
_entity.id
_entity.type
_entity.pdbx_description
1 polymer ?
#
loop_
_entity_poly.entity_id
_entity_poly.type
_entity_poly.pdbx_seq_one_letter_code
_entity_poly.pdbx_strand_id
1 'polypeptide(L)' 'LGNAVVGDERYGSDYKKGDKMGLHATKLTIFHPTKKKNITFEVDAPKDFYELLD' A
#
# COMPACT_ATOMS: atom_id res chain seq x y z
N LEU A 1 11.54 14.07 -2.41
CA LEU A 1 10.30 13.58 -3.06
C LEU A 1 10.54 13.38 -4.56
N GLY A 2 11.50 12.53 -4.93
CA GLY A 2 11.88 12.26 -6.33
C GLY A 2 11.99 10.77 -6.64
N ASN A 3 11.40 9.94 -5.78
CA ASN A 3 11.35 8.49 -5.92
C ASN A 3 9.88 8.13 -6.13
N ALA A 4 9.51 7.77 -7.35
CA ALA A 4 8.16 7.31 -7.65
C ALA A 4 7.89 5.96 -6.98
N VAL A 5 6.62 5.67 -6.70
CA VAL A 5 6.21 4.34 -6.24
C VAL A 5 6.38 3.36 -7.39
N VAL A 6 6.91 2.17 -7.09
CA VAL A 6 7.08 1.09 -8.07
C VAL A 6 5.72 0.70 -8.65
N GLY A 7 5.64 0.54 -9.96
CA GLY A 7 4.40 0.17 -10.65
C GLY A 7 3.36 1.30 -10.75
N ASP A 8 3.71 2.55 -10.38
CA ASP A 8 2.83 3.70 -10.58
C ASP A 8 2.89 4.18 -12.04
N GLU A 9 1.86 3.86 -12.82
CA GLU A 9 1.78 4.23 -14.24
C GLU A 9 1.66 5.74 -14.49
N ARG A 10 1.21 6.52 -13.49
CA ARG A 10 0.97 7.96 -13.66
C ARG A 10 2.20 8.79 -13.30
N TYR A 11 2.96 8.35 -12.32
CA TYR A 11 4.08 9.10 -11.77
C TYR A 11 5.45 8.41 -11.95
N GLY A 12 5.48 7.14 -12.37
CA GLY A 12 6.69 6.38 -12.68
C GLY A 12 6.98 6.35 -14.20
N SER A 13 8.22 6.68 -14.59
CA SER A 13 8.61 6.86 -15.99
C SER A 13 8.93 5.56 -16.75
N ASP A 14 9.28 4.47 -16.06
CA ASP A 14 9.97 3.33 -16.70
C ASP A 14 9.39 1.95 -16.35
N TYR A 15 8.18 1.86 -15.79
CA TYR A 15 7.57 0.59 -15.40
C TYR A 15 6.72 -0.02 -16.52
N LYS A 16 6.73 -1.36 -16.61
CA LYS A 16 5.90 -2.09 -17.58
C LYS A 16 4.43 -1.86 -17.23
N LYS A 17 3.65 -1.44 -18.22
CA LYS A 17 2.20 -1.26 -18.11
C LYS A 17 1.57 -2.59 -17.63
N GLY A 18 0.87 -2.56 -16.51
CA GLY A 18 0.25 -3.74 -15.89
C GLY A 18 0.99 -4.37 -14.70
N ASP A 19 2.15 -3.87 -14.27
CA ASP A 19 2.75 -4.27 -12.99
C ASP A 19 1.94 -3.71 -11.81
N LYS A 20 1.78 -4.51 -10.73
CA LYS A 20 1.07 -4.06 -9.53
C LYS A 20 1.84 -2.92 -8.85
N MET A 21 1.11 -1.96 -8.28
CA MET A 21 1.72 -0.91 -7.47
C MET A 21 2.32 -1.50 -6.19
N GLY A 22 3.56 -1.10 -5.87
CA GLY A 22 4.23 -1.36 -4.60
C GLY A 22 3.64 -0.54 -3.45
N LEU A 23 2.30 -0.54 -3.31
CA LEU A 23 1.57 0.16 -2.27
C LEU A 23 0.62 -0.79 -1.52
N HIS A 24 0.83 -0.93 -0.21
CA HIS A 24 0.00 -1.73 0.69
C HIS A 24 -0.42 -0.91 1.91
N ALA A 25 -1.69 -1.04 2.31
CA ALA A 25 -2.22 -0.37 3.51
C ALA A 25 -2.12 -1.30 4.73
N THR A 26 -0.95 -1.35 5.36
CA THR A 26 -0.67 -2.25 6.49
C THR A 26 -1.57 -1.98 7.71
N LYS A 27 -1.93 -0.72 7.96
CA LYS A 27 -2.61 -0.32 9.19
C LYS A 27 -3.65 0.77 8.95
N LEU A 28 -4.84 0.57 9.49
CA LEU A 28 -5.92 1.55 9.50
C LEU A 28 -6.41 1.79 10.93
N THR A 29 -6.33 3.02 11.40
CA THR A 29 -6.91 3.43 12.69
C THR A 29 -8.05 4.40 12.46
N ILE A 30 -9.23 4.09 12.99
CA ILE A 30 -10.42 4.93 12.90
C ILE A 30 -11.12 5.07 14.25
N PHE A 31 -11.88 6.15 14.42
CA PHE A 31 -12.74 6.32 15.58
C PHE A 31 -14.05 5.56 15.35
N HIS A 32 -14.31 4.53 16.14
CA HIS A 32 -15.48 3.67 15.97
C HIS A 32 -16.78 4.51 16.08
N PRO A 33 -17.66 4.49 15.06
CA PRO A 33 -18.77 5.45 14.96
C PRO A 33 -19.79 5.34 16.09
N THR A 34 -20.06 4.12 16.56
CA THR A 34 -20.97 3.85 17.69
C THR A 34 -20.27 3.65 19.03
N LYS A 35 -19.16 2.88 19.09
CA LYS A 35 -18.43 2.61 20.34
C LYS A 35 -17.63 3.80 20.86
N LYS A 36 -17.43 4.86 20.05
CA LYS A 36 -16.70 6.09 20.40
C LYS A 36 -15.31 5.83 20.97
N LYS A 37 -14.62 4.83 20.42
CA LYS A 37 -13.27 4.40 20.78
C LYS A 37 -12.44 4.23 19.53
N ASN A 38 -11.14 4.50 19.62
CA ASN A 38 -10.23 4.18 18.52
C ASN A 38 -10.14 2.68 18.32
N ILE A 39 -10.23 2.25 17.08
CA ILE A 39 -10.01 0.86 16.67
C ILE A 39 -8.94 0.84 15.58
N THR A 40 -8.14 -0.21 15.59
CA THR A 40 -7.04 -0.42 14.66
C THR A 40 -7.22 -1.75 13.98
N PHE A 41 -7.09 -1.74 12.66
CA PHE A 41 -7.02 -2.92 11.81
C PHE A 41 -5.60 -2.99 11.26
N GLU A 42 -5.01 -4.18 11.31
CA GLU A 42 -3.66 -4.43 10.82
C GLU A 42 -3.67 -5.71 10.01
N VAL A 43 -3.07 -5.67 8.82
CA VAL A 43 -2.98 -6.81 7.92
C VAL A 43 -1.62 -6.81 7.27
N ASP A 44 -0.99 -7.98 7.29
CA ASP A 44 0.31 -8.17 6.66
C ASP A 44 0.21 -8.00 5.14
N ALA A 45 1.33 -7.64 4.51
CA ALA A 45 1.35 -7.54 3.06
C ALA A 45 1.19 -8.95 2.43
N PRO A 46 0.52 -9.07 1.27
CA PRO A 46 0.40 -10.36 0.62
C PRO A 46 1.79 -10.83 0.13
N LYS A 47 1.99 -12.14 -0.02
CA LYS A 47 3.31 -12.72 -0.33
C LYS A 47 3.93 -12.16 -1.61
N ASP A 48 3.09 -11.92 -2.62
CA ASP A 48 3.48 -11.33 -3.90
C ASP A 48 3.98 -9.88 -3.77
N PHE A 49 3.59 -9.16 -2.71
CA PHE A 49 4.13 -7.84 -2.42
C PHE A 49 5.62 -7.89 -2.05
N TYR A 50 6.03 -8.94 -1.34
CA TYR A 50 7.42 -9.12 -0.93
C TYR A 50 8.33 -9.54 -2.10
N GLU A 51 7.77 -10.09 -3.17
CA GLU A 51 8.51 -10.38 -4.41
C GLU A 51 9.09 -9.11 -5.06
N LEU A 52 8.63 -7.91 -4.66
CA LEU A 52 9.20 -6.62 -5.10
C LEU A 52 10.50 -6.23 -4.38
N LEU A 53 10.91 -6.95 -3.33
CA LEU A 53 12.11 -6.64 -2.54
C LEU A 53 13.37 -7.40 -3.01
N ASP A 54 13.20 -8.43 -3.83
CA ASP A 54 14.26 -9.26 -4.41
C ASP A 54 14.72 -8.71 -5.78
#